data_AF-A0A931WZG5-F1
#
_entry.id   AF-A0A931WZG5-F1
#
_cell.length_a   1.000
_cell.length_b   1.000
_cell.length_c   1.000
_cell.angle_alpha   90.00
_cell.angle_beta   90.00
_cell.angle_gamma   90.00
#
_symmetry.space_group_name_H-M   'P 1'
#
loop_
_entity.id
_entity.type
_entity.pdbx_description
1 polymer ?
#
loop_
_entity_poly.entity_id
_entity_poly.type
_entity_poly.pdbx_seq_one_letter_code
_entity_poly.pdbx_strand_id
1 'polypeptide(L)'
;MGTSLTIKVGRAMVLPALGAIALFLAACSSSGGSSSNTSPPSGGSSPSTALAFDKREVDLGSVEMGGQGVTTFLAINYGALPVDVGPVVVRALEGEAKASSLQGGVPVNPMKVYPIPIRLGPHTTLGPHRLEAQVTSTDPSAPRTSLILKYNVIEGPPEGETGPRLRVDKQLIDGGVIPYDRPLYEQFTLRNDGDAPLALAGAPVVRTELGC
;
A
#
# COMPACT_ATOMS: atom_id res chain seq x y z
N MET A 1 25.97 9.49 7.91
CA MET A 1 26.22 8.19 7.22
C MET A 1 25.07 7.27 7.58
N GLY A 2 24.23 6.87 6.61
CA GLY A 2 23.08 6.01 6.88
C GLY A 2 23.48 4.54 6.79
N THR A 3 23.36 3.81 7.89
CA THR A 3 23.57 2.36 7.91
C THR A 3 22.28 1.69 7.44
N SER A 4 22.30 0.98 6.32
CA SER A 4 21.16 0.20 5.83
C SER A 4 21.29 -1.23 6.37
N LEU A 5 20.25 -1.72 7.06
CA LEU A 5 20.17 -3.09 7.54
C LEU A 5 19.12 -3.84 6.71
N THR A 6 19.54 -4.91 6.02
CA THR A 6 18.62 -5.81 5.31
C THR A 6 18.28 -6.99 6.21
N ILE A 7 17.01 -7.10 6.63
CA ILE A 7 16.51 -8.28 7.35
C ILE A 7 15.75 -9.17 6.35
N LYS A 8 16.20 -10.42 6.21
CA LYS A 8 15.46 -11.45 5.47
C LYS A 8 14.58 -12.23 6.44
N VAL A 9 13.27 -12.12 6.29
CA VAL A 9 12.31 -12.86 7.11
C VAL A 9 11.91 -14.11 6.35
N GLY A 10 12.57 -15.23 6.64
CA GLY A 10 12.10 -16.56 6.23
C GLY A 10 11.26 -17.15 7.36
N ARG A 11 10.09 -17.71 7.05
CA ARG A 11 9.31 -18.38 8.10
C ARG A 11 10.05 -19.66 8.53
N ALA A 12 10.41 -19.73 9.82
CA ALA A 12 10.72 -20.98 10.47
C ALA A 12 9.42 -21.80 10.58
N MET A 13 9.48 -23.05 10.16
CA MET A 13 8.40 -24.02 10.28
C MET A 13 8.14 -24.25 11.77
N VAL A 14 7.10 -23.61 12.31
CA VAL A 14 6.63 -23.87 13.68
C VAL A 14 5.87 -25.20 13.65
N LEU A 15 6.50 -26.24 14.19
CA LEU A 15 5.85 -27.50 14.55
C LEU A 15 4.76 -27.20 15.59
N PRO A 16 3.50 -27.64 15.43
CA PRO A 16 2.49 -27.39 16.44
C PRO A 16 2.74 -28.30 17.65
N ALA A 17 3.16 -27.71 18.77
CA ALA A 17 3.00 -28.34 20.08
C ALA A 17 1.51 -28.34 20.43
N LEU A 18 0.97 -29.51 20.75
CA LEU A 18 -0.40 -29.70 21.22
C LEU A 18 -0.65 -28.79 22.44
N GLY A 19 -1.62 -27.89 22.30
CA GLY A 19 -2.19 -27.11 23.40
C GLY A 19 -3.61 -26.75 23.03
N ALA A 20 -4.58 -27.26 23.79
CA ALA A 20 -6.01 -27.23 23.52
C ALA A 20 -6.52 -25.80 23.21
N ILE A 21 -7.17 -25.65 22.05
CA ILE A 21 -7.90 -24.44 21.67
C ILE A 21 -9.39 -24.75 21.78
N ALA A 22 -10.09 -23.96 22.61
CA ALA A 22 -11.53 -23.98 22.72
C ALA A 22 -12.16 -23.51 21.40
N LEU A 23 -13.00 -24.38 20.83
CA LEU A 23 -13.67 -24.21 19.56
C LEU A 23 -15.03 -23.53 19.80
N PHE A 24 -15.18 -22.27 19.38
CA PHE A 24 -16.49 -21.64 19.26
C PHE A 24 -17.01 -21.85 17.82
N LEU A 25 -17.90 -22.83 17.63
CA LEU A 25 -18.73 -22.92 16.42
C LEU A 25 -19.86 -21.90 16.52
N ALA A 26 -19.85 -20.90 15.64
CA ALA A 26 -21.07 -20.19 15.27
C ALA A 26 -21.62 -20.85 13.99
N ALA A 27 -22.69 -21.62 14.14
CA ALA A 27 -23.49 -22.11 13.03
C ALA A 27 -24.36 -20.97 12.50
N CYS A 28 -24.33 -20.72 11.19
CA CYS A 28 -25.40 -19.98 10.54
C CYS A 28 -25.91 -20.79 9.35
N SER A 29 -27.22 -21.06 9.39
CA SER A 29 -27.93 -22.05 8.60
C SER A 29 -28.10 -21.63 7.14
N SER A 30 -27.97 -22.63 6.26
CA SER A 30 -28.39 -22.61 4.87
C SER A 30 -29.92 -22.56 4.72
N SER A 31 -30.42 -21.72 3.81
CA SER A 31 -31.71 -21.94 3.15
C SER A 31 -31.51 -21.95 1.64
N GLY A 32 -31.76 -23.11 1.04
CA GLY A 32 -31.69 -23.30 -0.41
C GLY A 32 -32.91 -22.75 -1.15
N GLY A 33 -32.81 -22.74 -2.48
CA GLY A 33 -33.99 -22.64 -3.33
C GLY A 33 -33.74 -22.05 -4.71
N SER A 34 -33.73 -22.97 -5.68
CA SER A 34 -34.30 -22.81 -7.02
C SER A 34 -33.38 -22.38 -8.18
N SER A 35 -33.16 -23.35 -9.05
CA SER A 35 -32.59 -23.23 -10.39
C SER A 35 -33.61 -22.65 -11.36
N SER A 36 -33.20 -21.65 -12.13
CA SER A 36 -33.84 -21.30 -13.40
C SER A 36 -32.76 -21.08 -14.45
N ASN A 37 -32.73 -21.98 -15.45
CA ASN A 37 -32.01 -21.78 -16.70
C ASN A 37 -32.62 -20.59 -17.45
N THR A 38 -31.81 -19.59 -17.76
CA THR A 38 -32.07 -18.59 -18.80
C THR A 38 -30.82 -18.45 -19.67
N SER A 39 -31.06 -18.45 -20.98
CA SER A 39 -30.12 -18.41 -22.10
C SER A 39 -29.05 -17.31 -21.99
N PRO A 40 -27.89 -17.48 -22.66
CA PRO A 40 -26.80 -16.51 -22.57
C PRO A 40 -27.16 -15.22 -23.32
N PRO A 41 -27.04 -14.04 -22.70
CA PRO A 41 -26.98 -12.81 -23.47
C PRO A 41 -25.59 -12.70 -24.10
N SER A 42 -25.52 -12.97 -25.40
CA SER A 42 -24.49 -12.39 -26.26
C SER A 42 -24.66 -10.88 -26.29
N GLY A 43 -23.60 -10.12 -26.04
CA GLY A 43 -23.51 -8.71 -26.40
C GLY A 43 -23.12 -7.79 -25.27
N GLY A 44 -21.83 -7.45 -25.24
CA GLY A 44 -21.27 -6.43 -24.36
C GLY A 44 -20.26 -7.02 -23.40
N SER A 45 -19.09 -7.43 -23.91
CA SER A 45 -17.89 -7.43 -23.08
C SER A 45 -17.75 -6.00 -22.54
N SER A 46 -18.14 -5.78 -21.29
CA SER A 46 -17.80 -4.55 -20.56
C SER A 46 -16.33 -4.29 -20.84
N PRO A 47 -15.97 -3.11 -21.36
CA PRO A 47 -14.58 -2.85 -21.66
C PRO A 47 -13.83 -3.01 -20.35
N SER A 48 -12.97 -4.03 -20.28
CA SER A 48 -12.17 -4.30 -19.09
C SER A 48 -11.32 -3.05 -18.88
N THR A 49 -11.53 -2.37 -17.75
CA THR A 49 -10.75 -1.20 -17.34
C THR A 49 -9.28 -1.48 -17.60
N ALA A 50 -8.67 -0.80 -18.58
CA ALA A 50 -7.33 -1.17 -18.97
C ALA A 50 -6.34 -0.74 -17.90
N LEU A 51 -6.51 0.41 -17.25
CA LEU A 51 -5.58 0.88 -16.21
C LEU A 51 -6.25 0.97 -14.83
N ALA A 52 -5.66 0.32 -13.84
CA ALA A 52 -6.09 0.44 -12.44
C ALA A 52 -4.89 0.46 -11.49
N PHE A 53 -5.02 1.18 -10.38
CA PHE A 53 -4.09 1.00 -9.27
C PHE A 53 -4.20 -0.43 -8.71
N ASP A 54 -3.08 -0.95 -8.20
CA ASP A 54 -3.05 -2.21 -7.45
C ASP A 54 -3.96 -2.16 -6.21
N LYS A 55 -4.12 -0.97 -5.62
CA LYS A 55 -4.98 -0.68 -4.47
C LYS A 55 -5.87 0.52 -4.76
N ARG A 56 -7.08 0.51 -4.18
CA ARG A 56 -8.01 1.67 -4.26
C ARG A 56 -7.79 2.66 -3.11
N GLU A 57 -7.28 2.17 -1.99
CA GLU A 57 -7.03 2.94 -0.79
C GLU A 57 -5.77 2.41 -0.09
N VAL A 58 -4.96 3.31 0.44
CA VAL A 58 -3.78 2.98 1.26
C VAL A 58 -3.74 3.89 2.48
N ASP A 59 -3.57 3.28 3.66
CA ASP A 59 -3.23 3.98 4.88
C ASP A 59 -1.70 3.96 5.06
N LEU A 60 -1.08 5.14 5.14
CA LEU A 60 0.35 5.31 5.33
C LEU A 60 0.73 5.46 6.81
N GLY A 61 -0.25 5.40 7.71
CA GLY A 61 -0.05 5.54 9.15
C GLY A 61 0.23 6.99 9.55
N SER A 62 1.29 7.19 10.35
CA SER A 62 1.65 8.52 10.86
C SER A 62 2.82 9.15 10.10
N VAL A 63 2.68 10.43 9.80
CA VAL A 63 3.70 11.27 9.17
C VAL A 63 4.02 12.43 10.10
N GLU A 64 5.30 12.74 10.27
CA GLU A 64 5.73 13.84 11.13
C GLU A 64 5.44 15.20 10.48
N MET A 65 5.07 16.19 11.29
CA MET A 65 5.00 17.59 10.88
C MET A 65 6.35 18.05 10.31
N GLY A 66 6.31 18.84 9.22
CA GLY A 66 7.52 19.24 8.48
C GLY A 66 8.19 18.11 7.69
N GLY A 67 7.84 16.85 7.97
CA GLY A 67 8.35 15.67 7.27
C GLY A 67 8.03 15.69 5.78
N GLN A 68 8.94 15.11 5.00
CA GLN A 68 8.76 14.86 3.58
C GLN A 68 9.13 13.41 3.26
N GLY A 69 8.40 12.80 2.34
CA GLY A 69 8.65 11.42 1.92
C GLY A 69 8.24 11.20 0.47
N VAL A 70 8.80 10.17 -0.16
CA VAL A 70 8.35 9.71 -1.48
C VAL A 70 7.88 8.27 -1.32
N THR A 71 6.61 8.03 -1.63
CA THR A 71 6.01 6.68 -1.64
C THR A 71 5.69 6.31 -3.08
N THR A 72 5.95 5.07 -3.47
CA THR A 72 5.67 4.59 -4.84
C THR A 72 4.47 3.66 -4.81
N PHE A 73 3.49 3.94 -5.67
CA PHE A 73 2.31 3.10 -5.89
C PHE A 73 2.36 2.47 -7.27
N LEU A 74 1.56 1.45 -7.53
CA LEU A 74 1.59 0.72 -8.80
C LEU A 74 0.27 0.91 -9.54
N ALA A 75 0.35 1.36 -10.79
CA ALA A 75 -0.74 1.21 -11.75
C ALA A 75 -0.47 0.01 -12.66
N ILE A 76 -1.49 -0.74 -13.01
CA ILE A 76 -1.39 -1.99 -13.76
C ILE A 76 -2.29 -1.87 -14.99
N ASN A 77 -1.74 -2.18 -16.16
CA ASN A 77 -2.54 -2.30 -17.37
C ASN A 77 -3.15 -3.71 -17.46
N TYR A 78 -4.40 -3.90 -17.07
CA TYR A 78 -5.19 -5.12 -17.24
C TYR A 78 -5.85 -5.26 -18.63
N GLY A 79 -5.73 -4.24 -19.48
CA GLY A 79 -6.26 -4.25 -20.84
C GLY A 79 -5.45 -5.14 -21.77
N ALA A 80 -6.04 -5.50 -22.90
CA ALA A 80 -5.40 -6.32 -23.92
C ALA A 80 -4.44 -5.52 -24.83
N LEU A 81 -4.45 -4.18 -24.76
CA LEU A 81 -3.65 -3.29 -25.59
C LEU A 81 -2.80 -2.36 -24.71
N PRO A 82 -1.66 -1.86 -25.22
CA PRO A 82 -0.90 -0.81 -24.53
C PRO A 82 -1.75 0.45 -24.31
N VAL A 83 -1.54 1.12 -23.17
CA VAL A 83 -2.22 2.36 -22.82
C VAL A 83 -1.19 3.41 -22.44
N ASP A 84 -1.37 4.64 -22.92
CA ASP A 84 -0.53 5.75 -22.50
C ASP A 84 -1.02 6.30 -21.17
N VAL A 85 -0.11 6.35 -20.21
CA VAL A 85 -0.37 6.95 -18.90
C VAL A 85 -0.07 8.43 -18.95
N GLY A 86 -1.09 9.25 -18.69
CA GLY A 86 -0.98 10.70 -18.63
C GLY A 86 -0.42 11.21 -17.30
N PRO A 87 -0.49 12.53 -17.05
CA PRO A 87 0.00 13.12 -15.81
C PRO A 87 -0.80 12.61 -14.61
N VAL A 88 -0.11 12.44 -13.48
CA VAL A 88 -0.76 12.14 -12.20
C VAL A 88 -1.07 13.44 -11.46
N VAL A 89 -2.33 13.61 -11.11
CA VAL A 89 -2.85 14.76 -10.37
C VAL A 89 -3.13 14.33 -8.94
N VAL A 90 -2.58 15.03 -7.96
CA VAL A 90 -2.87 14.77 -6.54
C VAL A 90 -3.71 15.91 -5.98
N ARG A 91 -4.79 15.57 -5.28
CA ARG A 91 -5.72 16.52 -4.65
C ARG A 91 -5.90 16.18 -3.18
N ALA A 92 -5.99 17.19 -2.32
CA ALA A 92 -6.45 16.97 -0.96
C ALA A 92 -7.96 16.84 -0.94
N LEU A 93 -8.42 15.83 -0.21
CA LEU A 93 -9.79 15.65 0.20
C LEU A 93 -9.98 16.13 1.66
N GLU A 94 -8.94 16.01 2.48
CA GLU A 94 -8.92 16.42 3.89
C GLU A 94 -7.51 16.83 4.30
N GLY A 95 -7.39 17.86 5.14
CA GLY A 95 -6.11 18.44 5.53
C GLY A 95 -5.43 19.23 4.40
N GLU A 96 -4.13 19.45 4.53
CA GLU A 96 -3.35 20.18 3.52
C GLU A 96 -2.81 19.25 2.42
N ALA A 97 -3.07 19.57 1.14
CA ALA A 97 -2.42 18.91 0.01
C ALA A 97 -1.03 19.48 -0.23
N LYS A 98 -0.02 18.77 0.26
CA LYS A 98 1.36 18.97 -0.18
C LYS A 98 1.83 17.69 -0.84
N ALA A 99 1.31 17.41 -2.03
CA ALA A 99 1.69 16.22 -2.77
C ALA A 99 1.85 16.48 -4.27
N SER A 100 2.85 15.83 -4.87
CA SER A 100 3.13 15.92 -6.31
C SER A 100 3.56 14.57 -6.83
N SER A 101 3.27 14.33 -8.12
CA SER A 101 3.84 13.21 -8.85
C SER A 101 5.09 13.64 -9.61
N LEU A 102 6.02 12.70 -9.78
CA LEU A 102 7.26 12.93 -10.52
C LEU A 102 7.20 12.43 -11.97
N GLN A 103 6.10 11.82 -12.43
CA GLN A 103 6.04 11.23 -13.77
C GLN A 103 4.68 11.37 -14.48
N GLY A 104 4.76 11.31 -15.82
CA GLY A 104 3.66 11.11 -16.78
C GLY A 104 4.23 10.84 -18.18
N GLY A 105 3.40 10.30 -19.09
CA GLY A 105 3.70 10.21 -20.53
C GLY A 105 4.39 8.92 -21.00
N VAL A 106 4.17 7.78 -20.34
CA VAL A 106 4.81 6.50 -20.71
C VAL A 106 3.75 5.48 -21.15
N PRO A 107 3.94 4.80 -22.30
CA PRO A 107 3.09 3.67 -22.68
C PRO A 107 3.32 2.49 -21.75
N VAL A 108 2.23 1.90 -21.25
CA VAL A 108 2.25 0.73 -20.38
C VAL A 108 1.62 -0.44 -21.14
N ASN A 109 2.43 -1.46 -21.40
CA ASN A 109 1.98 -2.68 -22.08
C ASN A 109 1.02 -3.51 -21.19
N PRO A 110 0.19 -4.39 -21.79
CA PRO A 110 -0.65 -5.33 -21.05
C PRO A 110 0.11 -6.11 -19.97
N MET A 111 -0.51 -6.25 -18.81
CA MET A 111 0.00 -6.92 -17.61
C MET A 111 1.33 -6.37 -17.09
N LYS A 112 1.71 -5.14 -17.47
CA LYS A 112 2.87 -4.43 -16.90
C LYS A 112 2.44 -3.45 -15.82
N VAL A 113 3.36 -3.27 -14.88
CA VAL A 113 3.24 -2.32 -13.78
C VAL A 113 3.91 -1.00 -14.15
N TYR A 114 3.32 0.09 -13.71
CA TYR A 114 3.82 1.45 -13.85
C TYR A 114 3.99 2.06 -12.46
N PRO A 115 5.23 2.34 -12.02
CA PRO A 115 5.48 2.91 -10.71
C PRO A 115 5.14 4.41 -10.70
N ILE A 116 4.32 4.82 -9.73
CA ILE A 116 3.86 6.19 -9.55
C ILE A 116 4.45 6.71 -8.22
N PRO A 117 5.58 7.43 -8.27
CA PRO A 117 6.14 8.07 -7.10
C PRO A 117 5.31 9.31 -6.72
N ILE A 118 4.76 9.31 -5.52
CA ILE A 118 4.06 10.44 -4.90
C ILE A 118 4.93 10.98 -3.79
N ARG A 119 5.33 12.25 -3.92
CA ARG A 119 6.00 12.99 -2.85
C ARG A 119 4.93 13.57 -1.92
N LEU A 120 5.09 13.37 -0.61
CA LEU A 120 4.28 13.95 0.46
C LEU A 120 5.09 15.02 1.20
N GLY A 121 4.39 16.04 1.69
CA GLY A 121 4.94 17.11 2.52
C GLY A 121 5.61 18.25 1.76
N PRO A 122 6.15 19.27 2.47
CA PRO A 122 6.18 19.38 3.93
C PRO A 122 4.81 19.72 4.52
N HIS A 123 4.41 19.03 5.58
CA HIS A 123 3.10 19.24 6.23
C HIS A 123 3.16 20.36 7.27
N THR A 124 2.15 21.23 7.29
CA THR A 124 2.05 22.33 8.28
C THR A 124 0.83 22.24 9.20
N THR A 125 0.01 21.21 9.02
CA THR A 125 -1.22 20.98 9.79
C THR A 125 -1.19 19.59 10.43
N LEU A 126 -1.58 19.49 11.70
CA LEU A 126 -1.74 18.23 12.42
C LEU A 126 -3.06 17.54 12.06
N GLY A 127 -3.14 16.26 12.41
CA GLY A 127 -4.36 15.49 12.34
C GLY A 127 -4.55 14.72 11.02
N PRO A 128 -5.76 14.21 10.78
CA PRO A 128 -6.03 13.33 9.65
C PRO A 128 -5.87 14.08 8.33
N HIS A 129 -5.26 13.40 7.37
CA HIS A 129 -5.11 13.86 6.00
C HIS A 129 -5.60 12.79 5.06
N ARG A 130 -6.23 13.24 3.98
CA ARG A 130 -6.75 12.37 2.94
C ARG A 130 -6.47 12.98 1.58
N LEU A 131 -5.83 12.22 0.72
CA LEU A 131 -5.48 12.63 -0.64
C LEU A 131 -6.13 11.70 -1.66
N GLU A 132 -6.43 12.23 -2.84
CA GLU A 132 -6.76 11.45 -4.02
C GLU A 132 -5.66 11.66 -5.07
N ALA A 133 -4.99 10.57 -5.45
CA ALA A 133 -4.11 10.54 -6.60
C ALA A 133 -4.89 10.02 -7.81
N GLN A 134 -4.97 10.81 -8.86
CA GLN A 134 -5.64 10.46 -10.11
C GLN A 134 -4.62 10.34 -11.23
N VAL A 135 -4.73 9.26 -12.00
CA VAL A 135 -3.91 9.02 -13.18
C VAL A 135 -4.83 9.03 -14.38
N THR A 136 -4.52 9.85 -15.39
CA THR A 136 -5.24 9.81 -16.66
C THR A 136 -4.65 8.75 -17.58
N SER A 137 -5.47 8.22 -18.48
CA SER A 137 -5.02 7.23 -19.46
C SER A 137 -5.68 7.49 -20.82
N THR A 138 -5.09 6.98 -21.90
CA THR A 138 -5.70 7.02 -23.24
C THR A 138 -6.74 5.92 -23.47
N ASP A 139 -7.02 5.08 -22.46
CA ASP A 139 -8.08 4.08 -22.53
C ASP A 139 -9.45 4.78 -22.55
N PRO A 140 -10.26 4.63 -23.62
CA PRO A 140 -11.57 5.25 -23.70
C PRO A 140 -12.57 4.71 -22.67
N SER A 141 -12.35 3.51 -22.15
CA SER A 141 -13.22 2.89 -21.15
C SER A 141 -12.89 3.26 -19.72
N ALA A 142 -11.62 3.57 -19.44
CA ALA A 142 -11.12 3.99 -18.15
C ALA A 142 -10.13 5.14 -18.31
N PRO A 143 -10.61 6.33 -18.73
CA PRO A 143 -9.75 7.46 -19.01
C PRO A 143 -9.10 8.02 -17.74
N ARG A 144 -9.56 7.58 -16.56
CA ARG A 144 -9.03 7.96 -15.24
C ARG A 144 -9.12 6.80 -14.27
N THR A 145 -8.09 6.66 -13.45
CA THR A 145 -8.10 5.79 -12.28
C THR A 145 -7.63 6.55 -11.05
N SER A 146 -8.12 6.20 -9.87
CA SER A 146 -7.83 6.92 -8.63
C SER A 146 -7.40 6.01 -7.49
N LEU A 147 -6.58 6.56 -6.61
CA LEU A 147 -6.08 5.97 -5.39
C LEU A 147 -6.29 6.97 -4.24
N ILE A 148 -6.92 6.50 -3.16
CA ILE A 148 -7.08 7.25 -1.93
C ILE A 148 -5.90 6.97 -1.00
N LEU A 149 -5.27 8.03 -0.48
CA LEU A 149 -4.25 7.94 0.55
C LEU A 149 -4.78 8.51 1.85
N LYS A 150 -4.59 7.79 2.95
CA LYS A 150 -4.91 8.22 4.31
C LYS A 150 -3.63 8.25 5.12
N TYR A 151 -3.48 9.27 5.96
CA TYR A 151 -2.41 9.35 6.95
C TYR A 151 -2.78 10.35 8.04
N ASN A 152 -2.13 10.24 9.19
CA ASN A 152 -2.26 11.20 10.27
C ASN A 152 -0.97 12.00 10.41
N VAL A 153 -1.05 13.32 10.41
CA VAL A 153 0.11 14.16 10.68
C VAL A 153 0.21 14.37 12.19
N ILE A 154 1.32 13.92 12.77
CA ILE A 154 1.60 14.04 14.20
C ILE A 154 2.69 15.08 14.42
N GLU A 155 2.77 15.61 15.64
CA GLU A 155 3.95 16.37 16.03
C GLU A 155 5.17 15.45 15.91
N GLY A 156 6.23 15.95 15.27
CA GLY A 156 7.53 15.29 15.37
C GLY A 156 7.98 15.31 16.82
N PRO A 157 8.90 14.41 17.22
CA PRO A 157 9.53 14.52 18.53
C PRO A 157 10.10 15.94 18.70
N PRO A 158 10.00 16.53 19.90
CA PRO A 158 10.46 17.90 20.12
C PRO A 158 11.89 18.07 19.61
N GLU A 159 12.12 19.13 18.82
CA GLU A 159 13.45 19.50 18.36
C GLU A 159 14.35 19.65 19.60
N GLY A 160 15.34 18.77 19.74
CA GLY A 160 16.22 18.73 20.92
C GLY A 160 16.16 17.44 21.73
N GLU A 161 15.31 16.47 21.40
CA GLU A 161 15.52 15.10 21.88
C GLU A 161 16.85 14.57 21.32
N THR A 162 17.84 14.51 22.20
CA THR A 162 19.14 13.87 21.96
C THR A 162 19.01 12.38 22.26
N GLY A 163 19.63 11.54 21.44
CA GLY A 163 19.54 10.09 21.52
C GLY A 163 19.32 9.41 20.17
N PRO A 164 19.40 8.07 20.12
CA PRO A 164 19.12 7.32 18.91
C PRO A 164 17.62 7.32 18.63
N ARG A 165 17.22 7.52 17.37
CA ARG A 165 15.81 7.49 16.94
C ARG A 165 15.67 6.53 15.78
N LEU A 166 15.01 5.40 16.03
CA LEU A 166 14.78 4.41 15.00
C LEU A 166 13.52 4.77 14.19
N ARG A 167 13.69 4.92 12.88
CA ARG A 167 12.61 5.06 11.91
C ARG A 167 12.63 3.88 10.96
N VAL A 168 11.45 3.46 10.52
CA VAL A 168 11.29 2.48 9.43
C VAL A 168 10.63 3.17 8.25
N ASP A 169 11.07 2.84 7.03
CA ASP A 169 10.46 3.36 5.79
C ASP A 169 9.07 2.78 5.52
N LYS A 170 8.79 1.57 6.01
CA LYS A 170 7.51 0.87 5.91
C LYS A 170 7.08 0.37 7.29
N GLN A 171 6.09 1.02 7.90
CA GLN A 171 5.50 0.56 9.17
C GLN A 171 4.51 -0.59 8.96
N LEU A 172 3.81 -0.57 7.84
CA LEU A 172 2.85 -1.60 7.43
C LEU A 172 3.25 -2.17 6.07
N ILE A 173 3.26 -3.49 5.98
CA ILE A 173 3.51 -4.22 4.74
C ILE A 173 2.26 -5.04 4.45
N ASP A 174 1.50 -4.60 3.46
CA ASP A 174 0.36 -5.37 2.95
C ASP A 174 0.85 -6.27 1.82
N GLY A 175 0.97 -7.55 2.14
CA GLY A 175 1.42 -8.60 1.22
C GLY A 175 0.37 -9.04 0.19
N GLY A 176 -0.85 -8.50 0.25
CA GLY A 176 -1.96 -8.90 -0.61
C GLY A 176 -2.29 -10.40 -0.54
N VAL A 177 -2.77 -10.95 -1.66
CA VAL A 177 -3.02 -12.40 -1.79
C VAL A 177 -1.70 -13.13 -2.01
N ILE A 178 -1.23 -13.80 -0.97
CA ILE A 178 -0.01 -14.62 -1.03
C ILE A 178 -0.41 -16.06 -1.35
N PRO A 179 0.11 -16.67 -2.44
CA PRO A 179 -0.11 -18.09 -2.73
C PRO A 179 0.36 -18.97 -1.56
N TYR A 180 -0.43 -19.98 -1.21
CA TYR A 180 -0.22 -20.85 -0.04
C TYR A 180 1.17 -21.50 0.01
N ASP A 181 1.79 -21.74 -1.15
CA ASP A 181 3.03 -22.46 -1.32
C ASP A 181 4.25 -21.57 -1.56
N ARG A 182 4.11 -20.23 -1.45
CA ARG A 182 5.22 -19.30 -1.75
C ARG A 182 5.58 -18.42 -0.56
N PRO A 183 6.88 -18.30 -0.23
CA PRO A 183 7.33 -17.30 0.73
C PRO A 183 7.11 -15.88 0.17
N LEU A 184 6.61 -14.98 1.01
CA LEU A 184 6.65 -13.54 0.75
C LEU A 184 7.98 -12.99 1.26
N TYR A 185 8.73 -12.32 0.38
CA TYR A 185 9.91 -11.57 0.75
C TYR A 185 9.61 -10.09 0.61
N GLU A 186 9.78 -9.36 1.71
CA GLU A 186 9.66 -7.91 1.72
C GLU A 186 10.87 -7.28 2.39
N GLN A 187 11.22 -6.10 1.90
CA GLN A 187 12.34 -5.33 2.39
C GLN A 187 11.84 -4.00 2.93
N PHE A 188 12.32 -3.67 4.11
CA PHE A 188 12.19 -2.37 4.74
C PHE A 188 13.57 -1.90 5.19
N THR A 189 13.70 -0.59 5.31
CA THR A 189 14.91 0.11 5.72
C THR A 189 14.69 0.65 7.12
N LEU A 190 15.56 0.26 8.04
CA LEU A 190 15.69 0.91 9.33
C LEU A 190 16.69 2.05 9.20
N ARG A 191 16.34 3.21 9.74
CA ARG A 191 17.16 4.42 9.73
C ARG A 191 17.28 4.97 11.14
N ASN A 192 18.49 5.33 11.54
CA ASN A 192 18.70 6.11 12.76
C ASN A 192 18.65 7.60 12.40
N ASP A 193 17.54 8.26 12.75
CA ASP A 193 17.34 9.71 12.61
C ASP A 193 17.72 10.46 13.90
N GLY A 194 18.28 9.75 14.88
CA GLY A 194 18.84 10.30 16.09
C GLY A 194 20.24 10.87 15.88
N ASP A 195 20.70 11.65 16.85
CA ASP A 195 22.06 12.18 16.90
C ASP A 195 23.04 11.30 17.69
N ALA A 196 22.53 10.24 18.33
CA ALA A 196 23.36 9.25 19.03
C ALA A 196 23.35 7.87 18.32
N PRO A 197 24.37 7.03 18.54
CA PRO A 197 24.42 5.68 17.97
C PRO A 197 23.23 4.81 18.40
N LEU A 198 22.59 4.16 17.42
CA LEU A 198 21.52 3.18 17.67
C LEU A 198 22.11 1.78 17.73
N ALA A 199 21.97 1.12 18.88
CA ALA A 199 22.25 -0.30 19.04
C ALA A 199 20.93 -1.08 19.06
N LEU A 200 20.79 -2.06 18.16
CA LEU A 200 19.64 -2.97 18.17
C LEU A 200 19.95 -4.13 19.14
N ALA A 201 19.16 -4.28 20.19
CA ALA A 201 19.38 -5.29 21.24
C ALA A 201 19.04 -6.73 20.81
N GLY A 202 18.74 -6.96 19.53
CA GLY A 202 18.39 -8.27 19.00
C GLY A 202 17.90 -8.21 17.57
N ALA A 203 17.55 -9.38 17.03
CA ALA A 203 16.86 -9.47 15.75
C ALA A 203 15.47 -8.84 15.87
N PRO A 204 15.02 -8.02 14.89
CA PRO A 204 13.68 -7.47 14.91
C PRO A 204 12.64 -8.58 14.88
N VAL A 205 11.62 -8.44 15.71
CA VAL A 205 10.51 -9.40 15.81
C VAL A 205 9.47 -9.03 14.78
N VAL A 206 9.21 -9.92 13.83
CA VAL A 206 8.11 -9.79 12.88
C VAL A 206 6.91 -10.57 13.40
N ARG A 207 5.78 -9.87 13.55
CA ARG A 207 4.50 -10.48 13.91
C ARG A 207 3.61 -10.49 12.68
N THR A 208 2.90 -11.60 12.49
CA THR A 208 1.84 -11.67 11.48
C THR A 208 0.52 -11.43 12.19
N GLU A 209 -0.19 -10.39 11.79
CA GLU A 209 -1.57 -10.16 12.20
C GLU A 209 -2.49 -10.68 11.10
N LEU A 210 -3.54 -11.41 11.48
CA LEU A 210 -4.57 -11.81 10.54
C LEU A 210 -5.50 -10.61 10.33
N GLY A 211 -5.43 -10.00 9.14
CA GLY A 211 -6.41 -9.03 8.69
C GLY A 211 -7.66 -9.74 8.15
N CYS A 212 -8.84 -9.18 8.43
CA CYS A 212 -10.15 -9.65 7.96
C CYS A 212 -10.32 -9.48 6.45
#